data_AF-A0A817EE31-F1
#
_entry.id   AF-A0A817EE31-F1
#
_cell.length_a   1.000
_cell.length_b   1.000
_cell.length_c   1.000
_cell.angle_alpha   90.00
_cell.angle_beta   90.00
_cell.angle_gamma   90.00
#
_symmetry.space_group_name_H-M   'P 1'
#
loop_
_entity.id
_entity.type
_entity.pdbx_description
1 polymer ?
#
loop_
_entity_poly.entity_id
_entity_poly.type
_entity_poly.pdbx_seq_one_letter_code
_entity_poly.pdbx_strand_id
1 'polypeptide(L)'
;MSIYKLYYFNERGRAETSRLIFATGGQKFHDIRYKETGKNNLEQAKVDAVADTLTDLLNKFSPIFWKEEEDENKKKEGINKFMTEELPKHLKNLETLAHSYSNGGYFFVGNNLTWLRANRKEVEKQPRIAAYLKSRPITPY
;
A
#
# COMPACT_ATOMS: atom_id res chain seq x y z
N MET A 1 33.18 -8.01 -5.09
CA MET A 1 31.84 -8.27 -4.52
C MET A 1 31.00 -7.01 -4.67
N SER A 2 29.81 -7.11 -5.27
CA SER A 2 28.91 -5.96 -5.41
C SER A 2 28.25 -5.63 -4.07
N ILE A 3 28.25 -4.36 -3.65
CA ILE A 3 27.55 -3.92 -2.44
C ILE A 3 26.09 -3.66 -2.83
N TYR A 4 25.16 -4.42 -2.24
CA TYR A 4 23.73 -4.25 -2.49
C TYR A 4 23.23 -2.90 -1.99
N LYS A 5 22.26 -2.32 -2.70
CA LYS A 5 21.56 -1.09 -2.30
C LYS A 5 20.09 -1.40 -2.05
N LEU A 6 19.62 -1.18 -0.83
CA LEU A 6 18.22 -1.33 -0.44
C LEU A 6 17.59 0.07 -0.38
N TYR A 7 16.65 0.34 -1.27
CA TYR A 7 15.92 1.60 -1.31
C TYR A 7 14.55 1.41 -0.67
N TYR A 8 14.28 2.13 0.42
CA TYR A 8 12.97 2.06 1.08
C TYR A 8 12.65 3.34 1.86
N PHE A 9 11.44 3.44 2.39
CA PHE A 9 11.09 4.52 3.30
C PHE A 9 11.82 4.39 4.65
N ASN A 10 11.87 5.47 5.41
CA ASN A 10 12.44 5.51 6.76
C ASN A 10 11.53 4.85 7.81
N GLU A 11 10.91 3.73 7.44
CA GLU A 11 10.12 2.87 8.30
C GLU A 11 10.55 1.41 8.13
N ARG A 12 10.04 0.56 9.02
CA ARG A 12 10.25 -0.89 8.98
C ARG A 12 9.58 -1.47 7.73
N GLY A 13 8.25 -1.41 7.67
CA GLY A 13 7.44 -1.86 6.55
C GLY A 13 7.89 -3.19 5.95
N ARG A 14 7.82 -3.33 4.63
CA ARG A 14 8.25 -4.54 3.90
C ARG A 14 9.77 -4.67 3.77
N ALA A 15 10.54 -3.61 4.01
CA ALA A 15 11.99 -3.68 3.94
C ALA A 15 12.64 -4.25 5.20
N GLU A 16 11.94 -4.27 6.33
CA GLU A 16 12.50 -4.78 7.58
C GLU A 16 12.95 -6.23 7.48
N THR A 17 12.14 -7.07 6.83
CA THR A 17 12.52 -8.46 6.55
C THR A 17 13.82 -8.54 5.77
N SER A 18 13.98 -7.72 4.72
CA SER A 18 15.23 -7.67 3.94
C SER A 18 16.42 -7.19 4.78
N ARG A 19 16.24 -6.17 5.64
CA ARG A 19 17.29 -5.68 6.55
C ARG A 19 17.74 -6.76 7.53
N LEU A 20 16.80 -7.51 8.11
CA LEU A 20 17.08 -8.61 9.04
C LEU A 20 17.84 -9.74 8.36
N ILE A 21 17.48 -10.09 7.12
CA ILE A 21 18.20 -11.11 6.33
C ILE A 21 19.65 -10.66 6.07
N PHE A 22 19.86 -9.42 5.63
CA PHE A 22 21.22 -8.92 5.40
C PHE A 22 22.05 -8.87 6.69
N ALA A 23 21.46 -8.41 7.80
CA ALA A 23 22.12 -8.35 9.09
C ALA A 23 22.50 -9.75 9.61
N THR A 24 21.57 -10.71 9.56
CA THR A 24 21.79 -12.09 10.02
C THR A 24 22.85 -12.80 9.17
N GLY A 25 22.89 -12.53 7.87
CA GLY A 25 23.90 -13.08 6.96
C GLY A 25 25.25 -12.36 6.98
N GLY A 26 25.43 -11.31 7.79
CA GLY A 26 26.65 -10.49 7.79
C GLY A 26 26.92 -9.77 6.45
N GLN A 27 25.91 -9.68 5.58
CA GLN A 27 26.04 -9.11 4.25
C GLN A 27 25.96 -7.58 4.33
N LYS A 28 27.05 -6.90 3.96
CA LYS A 28 27.04 -5.43 3.87
C LYS A 28 26.09 -4.97 2.75
N PHE A 29 25.30 -3.95 3.03
CA PHE A 29 24.40 -3.29 2.09
C PHE A 29 24.28 -1.79 2.44
N HIS A 30 23.93 -0.96 1.46
CA HIS A 30 23.54 0.43 1.68
C HIS A 30 22.03 0.51 1.89
N ASP A 31 21.61 0.89 3.09
CA ASP A 31 20.20 1.18 3.42
C ASP A 31 19.90 2.65 3.07
N ILE A 32 19.29 2.87 1.92
CA ILE A 32 18.95 4.19 1.40
C ILE A 32 17.50 4.48 1.77
N ARG A 33 17.34 5.29 2.83
CA ARG A 33 16.03 5.61 3.42
C ARG A 33 15.48 6.93 2.92
N TYR A 34 14.30 6.89 2.30
CA TYR A 34 13.53 8.07 1.96
C TYR A 34 12.76 8.58 3.18
N LYS A 35 12.77 9.90 3.42
CA LYS A 35 11.97 10.51 4.47
C LYS A 35 10.48 10.30 4.15
N GLU A 36 9.75 9.68 5.07
CA GLU A 36 8.30 9.50 4.98
C GLU A 36 7.58 10.85 4.92
N THR A 37 6.51 10.89 4.16
CA THR A 37 5.73 12.09 3.90
C THR A 37 4.51 12.14 4.81
N GLY A 38 4.76 12.42 6.09
CA GLY A 38 3.88 13.25 6.90
C GLY A 38 4.66 14.48 7.32
N LYS A 39 4.27 15.68 6.86
CA LYS A 39 4.92 16.94 7.26
C LYS A 39 4.91 17.15 8.78
N ASN A 40 4.02 16.46 9.50
CA ASN A 40 3.84 16.47 10.94
C ASN A 40 3.13 15.19 11.42
N ASN A 41 3.04 15.00 12.74
CA ASN A 41 2.41 13.84 13.37
C ASN A 41 0.96 13.59 12.91
N LEU A 42 0.22 14.63 12.51
CA LEU A 42 -1.15 14.51 12.04
C LEU A 42 -1.21 13.90 10.63
N GLU A 43 -0.30 14.28 9.73
CA GLU A 43 -0.20 13.62 8.42
C GLU A 43 0.26 12.16 8.56
N GLN A 44 1.17 11.87 9.49
CA GLN A 44 1.58 10.49 9.79
C GLN A 44 0.41 9.65 10.32
N ALA A 45 -0.35 10.16 11.30
CA ALA A 45 -1.50 9.42 11.84
C ALA A 45 -2.58 9.11 10.78
N LYS A 46 -2.72 9.97 9.76
CA LYS A 46 -3.58 9.70 8.61
C LYS A 46 -3.02 8.59 7.71
N VAL A 47 -1.70 8.55 7.53
CA VAL A 47 -1.03 7.48 6.76
C VAL A 47 -1.20 6.15 7.48
N ASP A 48 -0.99 6.14 8.80
CA ASP A 48 -1.16 4.97 9.65
C ASP A 48 -2.61 4.45 9.57
N ALA A 49 -3.62 5.33 9.68
CA ALA A 49 -5.02 4.94 9.55
C ALA A 49 -5.35 4.27 8.20
N VAL A 50 -4.75 4.76 7.10
CA VAL A 50 -4.92 4.15 5.78
C VAL A 50 -4.19 2.80 5.70
N ALA A 51 -2.97 2.71 6.22
CA ALA A 51 -2.21 1.47 6.27
C ALA A 51 -2.91 0.39 7.11
N ASP A 52 -3.51 0.78 8.23
CA ASP A 52 -4.28 -0.11 9.11
C ASP A 52 -5.51 -0.66 8.40
N THR A 53 -6.29 0.18 7.71
CA THR A 53 -7.46 -0.31 6.94
C THR A 53 -7.08 -1.27 5.81
N LEU A 54 -5.92 -1.11 5.19
CA LEU A 54 -5.38 -2.07 4.21
C LEU A 54 -4.93 -3.36 4.88
N THR A 55 -4.31 -3.25 6.06
CA THR A 55 -3.84 -4.40 6.84
C THR A 55 -5.02 -5.23 7.34
N ASP A 56 -6.11 -4.60 7.77
CA ASP A 56 -7.35 -5.29 8.16
C ASP A 56 -7.95 -6.08 7.00
N LEU A 57 -7.99 -5.50 5.79
CA LEU A 57 -8.46 -6.20 4.59
C LEU A 57 -7.60 -7.45 4.30
N LEU A 58 -6.27 -7.31 4.39
CA LEU A 58 -5.34 -8.42 4.19
C LEU A 58 -5.49 -9.48 5.27
N ASN A 59 -5.70 -9.10 6.52
CA ASN A 59 -5.93 -10.03 7.63
C ASN A 59 -7.24 -10.81 7.49
N LYS A 60 -8.26 -10.24 6.84
CA LYS A 60 -9.49 -10.97 6.52
C LYS A 60 -9.35 -11.89 5.31
N PHE A 61 -8.55 -11.50 4.33
CA PHE A 61 -8.31 -12.31 3.14
C PHE A 61 -7.34 -13.48 3.39
N SER A 62 -6.30 -13.23 4.20
CA SER A 62 -5.20 -14.16 4.45
C SER A 62 -5.68 -15.55 4.93
N PRO A 63 -6.58 -15.68 5.93
CA PRO A 63 -7.08 -16.98 6.35
C PRO A 63 -7.81 -17.75 5.26
N ILE A 64 -8.51 -17.08 4.34
CA ILE A 64 -9.25 -17.72 3.24
C ILE A 64 -8.29 -18.29 2.20
N PHE A 65 -7.17 -17.60 1.97
CA PHE A 65 -6.19 -18.00 0.97
C PHE A 65 -5.22 -19.06 1.49
N TRP A 66 -4.74 -18.89 2.72
CA TRP A 66 -3.66 -19.66 3.33
C TRP A 66 -4.12 -20.80 4.25
N LYS A 67 -5.38 -20.88 4.66
CA LYS A 67 -5.88 -22.14 5.24
C LYS A 67 -5.92 -23.20 4.15
N GLU A 68 -5.29 -24.34 4.44
CA GLU A 68 -5.54 -25.58 3.74
C GLU A 68 -6.92 -26.10 4.16
N GLU A 69 -7.97 -25.59 3.51
CA GLU A 69 -9.30 -26.18 3.58
C GLU A 69 -9.37 -27.32 2.53
N GLU A 70 -9.51 -28.57 2.98
CA GLU A 70 -9.66 -29.77 2.12
C GLU A 70 -10.94 -29.72 1.26
N ASP A 71 -11.92 -28.90 1.68
CA ASP A 71 -13.21 -28.74 1.01
C ASP A 71 -13.20 -27.50 0.10
N GLU A 72 -13.04 -27.73 -1.22
CA GLU A 72 -13.05 -26.68 -2.24
C GLU A 72 -14.31 -25.79 -2.19
N ASN A 73 -15.45 -26.33 -1.76
CA ASN A 73 -16.71 -25.57 -1.74
C ASN A 73 -16.71 -24.53 -0.62
N LYS A 74 -16.15 -24.86 0.56
CA LYS A 74 -16.00 -23.91 1.67
C LYS A 74 -15.02 -22.79 1.34
N LYS A 75 -13.93 -23.10 0.60
CA LYS A 75 -13.00 -22.07 0.12
C LYS A 75 -13.67 -21.11 -0.86
N LYS A 76 -14.46 -21.64 -1.81
CA LYS A 76 -15.25 -20.82 -2.76
C LYS A 76 -16.30 -19.97 -2.04
N GLU A 77 -16.98 -20.51 -1.02
CA GLU A 77 -17.93 -19.77 -0.20
C GLU A 77 -17.26 -18.63 0.58
N GLY A 78 -16.10 -18.90 1.20
CA GLY A 78 -15.29 -17.89 1.88
C GLY A 78 -14.84 -16.76 0.94
N ILE A 79 -14.39 -17.11 -0.27
CA ILE A 79 -14.05 -16.14 -1.31
C ILE A 79 -15.28 -15.32 -1.71
N ASN A 80 -16.41 -15.96 -1.97
CA ASN A 80 -17.64 -15.25 -2.35
C ASN A 80 -18.07 -14.27 -1.26
N LYS A 81 -18.13 -14.71 -0.01
CA LYS A 81 -18.47 -13.84 1.13
C LYS A 81 -17.51 -12.66 1.26
N PHE A 82 -16.21 -12.90 1.10
CA PHE A 82 -15.21 -11.84 1.10
C PHE A 82 -15.46 -10.83 -0.03
N MET A 83 -15.73 -11.32 -1.24
CA MET A 83 -15.96 -10.47 -2.41
C MET A 83 -17.29 -9.69 -2.36
N THR A 84 -18.34 -10.26 -1.76
CA THR A 84 -19.68 -9.63 -1.73
C THR A 84 -19.91 -8.75 -0.51
N GLU A 85 -19.28 -9.03 0.63
CA GLU A 85 -19.55 -8.30 1.89
C GLU A 85 -18.33 -7.51 2.37
N GLU A 86 -17.20 -8.20 2.58
CA GLU A 86 -16.05 -7.62 3.27
C GLU A 86 -15.27 -6.64 2.39
N LEU A 87 -15.01 -7.02 1.13
CA LEU A 87 -14.27 -6.21 0.18
C LEU A 87 -15.00 -4.89 -0.12
N PRO A 88 -16.31 -4.85 -0.47
CA PRO A 88 -17.01 -3.59 -0.70
C PRO A 88 -17.00 -2.67 0.53
N LYS A 89 -17.13 -3.23 1.74
CA LYS A 89 -17.08 -2.46 2.99
C LYS A 89 -15.71 -1.82 3.20
N HIS A 90 -14.62 -2.56 3.02
CA HIS A 90 -13.26 -2.01 3.17
C HIS A 90 -12.92 -1.01 2.06
N LEU A 91 -13.35 -1.27 0.82
CA LEU A 91 -13.19 -0.32 -0.28
C LEU A 91 -13.92 1.01 0.00
N LYS A 92 -15.14 0.95 0.55
CA LYS A 92 -15.88 2.15 0.98
C LYS A 92 -15.16 2.91 2.10
N ASN A 93 -14.57 2.21 3.07
CA ASN A 93 -13.78 2.83 4.13
C ASN A 93 -12.54 3.53 3.55
N LEU A 94 -11.83 2.85 2.64
CA LEU A 94 -10.69 3.42 1.93
C LEU A 94 -11.11 4.66 1.13
N GLU A 95 -12.20 4.60 0.36
CA GLU A 95 -12.73 5.75 -0.37
C GLU A 95 -13.05 6.92 0.58
N THR A 96 -13.65 6.64 1.73
CA THR A 96 -13.95 7.64 2.76
C THR A 96 -12.68 8.30 3.30
N LEU A 97 -11.64 7.50 3.61
CA LEU A 97 -10.35 8.03 4.06
C LEU A 97 -9.67 8.85 2.97
N ALA A 98 -9.69 8.36 1.73
CA ALA A 98 -9.15 9.08 0.58
C ALA A 98 -9.82 10.44 0.42
N HIS A 99 -11.15 10.51 0.43
CA HIS A 99 -11.86 11.80 0.37
C HIS A 99 -11.52 12.71 1.57
N SER A 100 -11.41 12.15 2.76
CA SER A 100 -11.18 12.92 4.00
C SER A 100 -9.77 13.49 4.10
N TYR A 101 -8.77 12.81 3.54
CA TYR A 101 -7.36 13.09 3.79
C TYR A 101 -6.61 13.56 2.54
N SER A 102 -7.10 13.27 1.33
CA SER A 102 -6.42 13.60 0.07
C SER A 102 -6.43 15.09 -0.25
N ASN A 103 -7.36 15.89 0.30
CA ASN A 103 -7.62 17.27 -0.12
C ASN A 103 -7.73 17.42 -1.66
N GLY A 104 -8.48 16.53 -2.32
CA GLY A 104 -8.63 16.49 -3.78
C GLY A 104 -7.43 15.87 -4.54
N GLY A 105 -6.54 15.20 -3.80
CA GLY A 105 -5.31 14.60 -4.29
C GLY A 105 -5.44 13.17 -4.80
N TYR A 106 -4.38 12.70 -5.46
CA TYR A 106 -4.25 11.30 -5.92
C TYR A 106 -3.95 10.29 -4.82
N PHE A 107 -3.76 10.75 -3.59
CA PHE A 107 -3.23 9.94 -2.50
C PHE A 107 -4.22 9.90 -1.37
N PHE A 108 -4.19 8.79 -0.63
CA PHE A 108 -4.96 8.66 0.59
C PHE A 108 -4.62 9.70 1.64
N VAL A 109 -3.44 10.35 1.62
CA VAL A 109 -3.09 11.41 2.56
C VAL A 109 -2.29 12.52 1.87
N GLY A 110 -2.85 13.72 1.87
CA GLY A 110 -2.21 14.93 1.36
C GLY A 110 -1.86 14.87 -0.13
N ASN A 111 -1.16 15.92 -0.58
CA ASN A 111 -0.73 16.09 -1.97
C ASN A 111 0.80 15.98 -2.15
N ASN A 112 1.52 15.51 -1.12
CA ASN A 112 2.97 15.67 -1.01
C ASN A 112 3.75 14.37 -0.87
N LEU A 113 3.46 13.37 -1.72
CA LEU A 113 4.44 12.29 -1.94
C LEU A 113 5.57 12.83 -2.81
N THR A 114 6.60 13.39 -2.17
CA THR A 114 7.74 14.07 -2.82
C THR A 114 8.39 13.19 -3.90
N TRP A 115 8.50 11.88 -3.67
CA TRP A 115 9.02 10.94 -4.67
C TRP A 115 8.06 10.74 -5.85
N LEU A 116 6.76 10.50 -5.61
CA LEU A 116 5.81 10.32 -6.72
C LEU A 116 5.62 11.61 -7.52
N ARG A 117 5.69 12.78 -6.88
CA ARG A 117 5.69 14.08 -7.57
C ARG A 117 6.94 14.25 -8.44
N ALA A 118 8.11 13.93 -7.89
CA ALA A 118 9.38 14.01 -8.63
C ALA A 118 9.46 13.01 -9.79
N ASN A 119 8.80 11.85 -9.66
CA ASN A 119 8.83 10.76 -10.64
C ASN A 119 7.49 10.56 -11.38
N ARG A 120 6.59 11.55 -11.30
CA ARG A 120 5.21 11.46 -11.82
C ARG A 120 5.17 11.03 -13.28
N LYS A 121 6.02 11.64 -14.10
CA LYS A 121 6.12 11.33 -15.54
C LYS A 121 6.53 9.87 -15.80
N GLU A 122 7.35 9.27 -14.94
CA GLU A 122 7.76 7.87 -15.09
C GLU A 122 6.70 6.90 -14.59
N VAL A 123 5.98 7.25 -13.53
CA VAL A 123 4.86 6.47 -13.00
C VAL A 123 3.69 6.46 -13.99
N GLU A 124 3.38 7.61 -14.59
CA GLU A 124 2.33 7.75 -15.61
C GLU A 124 2.64 6.99 -16.90
N LYS A 125 3.91 6.63 -17.16
CA LYS A 125 4.29 5.74 -18.30
C LYS A 125 3.96 4.27 -18.05
N GLN A 126 3.69 3.85 -16.82
CA GLN A 126 3.37 2.45 -16.55
C GLN A 126 2.04 2.07 -17.21
N PRO A 127 1.96 0.97 -17.98
CA PRO A 127 0.80 0.69 -18.84
C PRO A 127 -0.54 0.63 -18.09
N ARG A 128 -0.55 0.02 -16.90
CA ARG A 128 -1.77 -0.09 -16.07
C ARG A 128 -2.19 1.24 -15.47
N ILE A 129 -1.23 2.05 -15.06
CA ILE A 129 -1.48 3.38 -14.49
C ILE A 129 -1.98 4.32 -15.58
N ALA A 130 -1.32 4.32 -16.75
CA ALA A 130 -1.74 5.09 -17.92
C ALA A 130 -3.16 4.75 -18.38
N ALA A 131 -3.52 3.46 -18.39
CA ALA A 131 -4.87 3.01 -18.75
C ALA A 131 -5.92 3.50 -17.74
N TYR A 132 -5.64 3.35 -16.45
CA TYR A 132 -6.53 3.83 -15.38
C TYR A 132 -6.71 5.36 -15.43
N LEU A 133 -5.63 6.12 -15.63
CA LEU A 133 -5.68 7.58 -15.68
C LEU A 133 -6.51 8.12 -16.85
N LYS A 134 -6.64 7.37 -17.95
CA LYS A 134 -7.51 7.73 -19.09
C LYS A 134 -8.99 7.49 -18.80
N SER A 135 -9.31 6.48 -17.98
CA SER A 135 -10.69 6.06 -17.71
C SER A 135 -11.21 6.54 -16.35
N ARG A 136 -10.37 7.23 -15.56
CA ARG A 136 -10.78 7.64 -14.22
C ARG A 136 -11.87 8.73 -14.29
N PRO A 137 -12.83 8.74 -13.34
CA PRO A 137 -13.76 9.84 -13.21
C PRO A 137 -13.00 11.14 -12.92
N ILE A 138 -13.40 12.22 -13.58
CA ILE A 138 -12.93 13.56 -13.24
C ILE A 138 -13.71 13.98 -12.00
N THR A 139 -13.06 13.97 -10.85
CA THR A 139 -13.59 14.60 -9.64
C THR A 139 -13.50 16.12 -9.80
N PRO A 140 -14.58 16.88 -9.56
CA PRO A 140 -14.65 18.31 -9.85
C PRO A 140 -13.97 19.20 -8.80
N TYR A 141 -12.94 18.69 -8.10
CA TYR A 141 -12.21 19.41 -7.05
C TYR A 141 -10.72 19.42 -7.37
#